data_AF-A0AAJ0SIS3-F1
#
_entry.id   AF-A0AAJ0SIS3-F1
#
_cell.length_a   1.000
_cell.length_b   1.000
_cell.length_c   1.000
_cell.angle_alpha   90.00
_cell.angle_beta   90.00
_cell.angle_gamma   90.00
#
_symmetry.space_group_name_H-M   'P 1'
#
loop_
_entity.id
_entity.type
_entity.pdbx_description
1 polymer ?
#
loop_
_entity_poly.entity_id
_entity_poly.type
_entity_poly.pdbx_seq_one_letter_code
_entity_poly.pdbx_strand_id
1 'polypeptide(L)'
;MNSINRHILTEPQLEAEIYYLTEQEGGRKTAVSSGYRGQFYYNGKNWDAPQQFIDKEICNPGEKVKVYLQTLSTDFHVGHFFIGQDFEIKEGARTVAKGKITSIIRTDFNYWDGSTFLKSIDKNIKPYSDINDLLGFRIDFEHWLTETGLIKNVEFDMTGNPECMMLVKCKLIDKNLQPREVACRIIECWKTELATSNHLYKVEMNTQSSSKTNQLQVEKFVLTFATWHSIFLTGQIIVRQ
;
A
#
# COMPACT_ATOMS: atom_id res chain seq x y z
N MET A 1 -11.50 18.73 -33.12
CA MET A 1 -11.71 17.73 -32.06
C MET A 1 -11.17 18.31 -30.77
N ASN A 2 -12.05 18.53 -29.79
CA ASN A 2 -11.88 19.40 -28.63
C ASN A 2 -10.72 18.99 -27.69
N SER A 3 -9.87 19.96 -27.36
CA SER A 3 -8.73 19.86 -26.43
C SER A 3 -9.10 19.97 -24.94
N ILE A 4 -10.38 19.83 -24.59
CA ILE A 4 -10.92 20.23 -23.28
C ILE A 4 -10.74 19.17 -22.17
N ASN A 5 -10.40 17.91 -22.49
CA ASN A 5 -10.38 16.81 -21.50
C ASN A 5 -8.99 16.42 -20.94
N ARG A 6 -7.94 17.25 -21.07
CA ARG A 6 -6.58 16.84 -20.63
C ARG A 6 -6.33 16.89 -19.12
N HIS A 7 -7.26 17.40 -18.31
CA HIS A 7 -7.03 17.71 -16.90
C HIS A 7 -7.93 16.97 -15.91
N ILE A 8 -8.82 16.09 -16.40
CA ILE A 8 -9.67 15.26 -15.53
C ILE A 8 -8.91 13.97 -15.24
N LEU A 9 -8.70 13.70 -13.94
CA LEU A 9 -8.20 12.42 -13.46
C LEU A 9 -9.24 11.35 -13.73
N THR A 10 -8.85 10.30 -14.45
CA THR A 10 -9.76 9.20 -14.80
C THR A 10 -9.96 8.23 -13.63
N GLU A 11 -8.96 8.12 -12.76
CA GLU A 11 -8.94 7.18 -11.64
C GLU A 11 -8.27 7.84 -10.43
N PRO A 12 -8.95 8.77 -9.74
CA PRO A 12 -8.42 9.39 -8.52
C PRO A 12 -8.23 8.33 -7.43
N GLN A 13 -7.07 8.36 -6.76
CA GLN A 13 -6.66 7.32 -5.81
C GLN A 13 -6.69 7.81 -4.36
N LEU A 14 -6.43 9.10 -4.15
CA LEU A 14 -6.43 9.76 -2.84
C LEU A 14 -7.19 11.08 -2.93
N GLU A 15 -7.84 11.44 -1.83
CA GLU A 15 -8.31 12.81 -1.58
C GLU A 15 -7.42 13.43 -0.50
N ALA A 16 -7.10 14.71 -0.66
CA ALA A 16 -6.27 15.44 0.30
C ALA A 16 -6.67 16.92 0.41
N GLU A 17 -6.29 17.53 1.53
CA GLU A 17 -6.23 18.98 1.67
C GLU A 17 -4.77 19.44 1.55
N ILE A 18 -4.51 20.43 0.69
CA ILE A 18 -3.17 21.00 0.47
C ILE A 18 -3.19 22.48 0.81
N TYR A 19 -2.24 22.91 1.64
CA TYR A 19 -1.90 24.31 1.90
C TYR A 19 -0.66 24.70 1.08
N TYR A 20 -0.82 25.67 0.17
CA TYR A 20 0.29 26.17 -0.65
C TYR A 20 1.05 27.26 0.12
N LEU A 21 2.36 27.12 0.23
CA LEU A 21 3.22 28.02 1.00
C LEU A 21 3.38 29.37 0.27
N THR A 22 3.31 30.46 1.03
CA THR A 22 3.63 31.82 0.57
C THR A 22 5.12 31.98 0.26
N GLU A 23 5.49 33.05 -0.44
CA GLU A 23 6.90 33.39 -0.68
C GLU A 23 7.70 33.54 0.62
N GLN A 24 7.09 34.13 1.66
CA GLN A 24 7.73 34.33 2.97
C GLN A 24 8.00 32.99 3.69
N GLU A 25 7.16 31.99 3.45
CA GLU A 25 7.35 30.61 3.93
C GLU A 25 8.29 29.79 3.02
N GLY A 26 8.89 30.40 2.00
CA GLY A 26 9.79 29.75 1.05
C GLY A 26 9.09 29.04 -0.12
N GLY A 27 7.79 29.26 -0.30
CA GLY A 27 6.95 28.63 -1.32
C GLY A 27 6.92 29.39 -2.65
N ARG A 28 5.71 29.60 -3.16
CA ARG A 28 5.49 30.21 -4.48
C ARG A 28 5.13 31.69 -4.37
N LYS A 29 5.51 32.45 -5.40
CA LYS A 29 5.03 33.83 -5.60
C LYS A 29 3.70 33.88 -6.36
N THR A 30 3.49 32.91 -7.25
CA THR A 30 2.35 32.87 -8.16
C THR A 30 1.42 31.71 -7.83
N ALA A 31 0.14 31.92 -8.15
CA ALA A 31 -0.91 30.93 -7.97
C ALA A 31 -0.65 29.64 -8.76
N VAL A 32 -1.37 28.59 -8.37
CA VAL A 32 -1.32 27.25 -8.96
C VAL A 32 -2.70 26.93 -9.53
N SER A 33 -2.77 26.36 -10.73
CA SER A 33 -4.02 25.93 -11.34
C SER A 33 -4.30 24.44 -11.10
N SER A 34 -5.55 24.03 -11.24
CA SER A 34 -5.93 22.62 -11.32
C SER A 34 -5.15 21.90 -12.42
N GLY A 35 -4.84 20.62 -12.22
CA GLY A 35 -3.95 19.83 -13.07
C GLY A 35 -2.45 20.05 -12.79
N TYR A 36 -2.11 20.77 -11.72
CA TYR A 36 -0.73 21.00 -11.33
C TYR A 36 0.04 19.69 -11.06
N ARG A 37 1.32 19.67 -11.44
CA ARG A 37 2.20 18.51 -11.39
C ARG A 37 3.43 18.76 -10.52
N GLY A 38 3.21 19.31 -9.32
CA GLY A 38 4.24 19.31 -8.30
C GLY A 38 4.56 17.87 -7.86
N GLN A 39 5.80 17.63 -7.44
CA GLN A 39 6.26 16.32 -6.99
C GLN A 39 5.61 15.99 -5.64
N PHE A 40 4.87 14.88 -5.58
CA PHE A 40 4.27 14.36 -4.36
C PHE A 40 5.34 13.65 -3.53
N TYR A 41 5.73 14.25 -2.42
CA TYR A 41 6.83 13.78 -1.58
C TYR A 41 6.30 13.16 -0.28
N TYR A 42 6.63 11.88 -0.09
CA TYR A 42 6.38 11.16 1.15
C TYR A 42 7.41 10.03 1.31
N ASN A 43 7.66 9.58 2.53
CA ASN A 43 8.61 8.49 2.85
C ASN A 43 10.00 8.67 2.19
N GLY A 44 10.49 9.90 2.10
CA GLY A 44 11.81 10.19 1.53
C GLY A 44 11.89 10.17 0.00
N LYS A 45 10.78 9.98 -0.72
CA LYS A 45 10.76 9.83 -2.18
C LYS A 45 9.82 10.83 -2.85
N ASN A 46 10.21 11.29 -4.03
CA ASN A 46 9.38 12.10 -4.91
C ASN A 46 8.63 11.22 -5.90
N TRP A 47 7.36 11.52 -6.10
CA TRP A 47 6.49 10.81 -7.04
C TRP A 47 5.75 11.80 -7.92
N ASP A 48 5.45 11.39 -9.15
CA ASP A 48 4.59 12.17 -10.02
C ASP A 48 3.12 11.81 -9.73
N ALA A 49 2.38 12.78 -9.22
CA ALA A 49 0.95 12.67 -8.94
C ALA A 49 0.24 13.99 -9.31
N PRO A 50 -0.35 14.08 -10.52
CA PRO A 50 -1.16 15.23 -10.90
C PRO A 50 -2.29 15.49 -9.91
N GLN A 51 -2.56 16.77 -9.66
CA GLN A 51 -3.52 17.24 -8.67
C GLN A 51 -4.72 17.85 -9.39
N GLN A 52 -5.92 17.31 -9.17
CA GLN A 52 -7.15 17.92 -9.64
C GLN A 52 -7.83 18.59 -8.46
N PHE A 53 -8.03 19.90 -8.55
CA PHE A 53 -8.70 20.64 -7.50
C PHE A 53 -10.21 20.40 -7.57
N ILE A 54 -10.85 20.33 -6.41
CA ILE A 54 -12.27 19.97 -6.29
C ILE A 54 -13.15 21.21 -6.31
N ASP A 55 -12.83 22.20 -5.47
CA ASP A 55 -13.72 23.35 -5.21
C ASP A 55 -13.38 24.59 -6.05
N LYS A 56 -12.21 24.63 -6.69
CA LYS A 56 -11.71 25.82 -7.42
C LYS A 56 -10.69 25.46 -8.49
N GLU A 57 -10.56 26.29 -9.51
CA GLU A 57 -9.58 26.09 -10.59
C GLU A 57 -8.19 26.66 -10.28
N ILE A 58 -8.10 27.61 -9.34
CA ILE A 58 -6.85 28.31 -8.99
C ILE A 58 -6.73 28.38 -7.47
N CYS A 59 -5.52 28.17 -6.95
CA CYS A 59 -5.17 28.30 -5.55
C CYS A 59 -4.02 29.30 -5.39
N ASN A 60 -4.23 30.35 -4.58
CA ASN A 60 -3.18 31.32 -4.29
C ASN A 60 -2.24 30.79 -3.18
N PRO A 61 -0.97 31.23 -3.16
CA PRO A 61 -0.10 30.98 -2.01
C PRO A 61 -0.73 31.53 -0.72
N GLY A 62 -0.68 30.75 0.36
CA GLY A 62 -1.36 31.04 1.64
C GLY A 62 -2.79 30.50 1.73
N GLU A 63 -3.30 29.85 0.68
CA GLU A 63 -4.62 29.22 0.71
C GLU A 63 -4.54 27.69 0.81
N LYS A 64 -5.66 27.11 1.23
CA LYS A 64 -5.93 25.68 1.17
C LYS A 64 -6.78 25.32 -0.03
N VAL A 65 -6.64 24.09 -0.49
CA VAL A 65 -7.48 23.51 -1.54
C VAL A 65 -7.66 22.01 -1.29
N LYS A 66 -8.88 21.51 -1.50
CA LYS A 66 -9.13 20.07 -1.58
C LYS A 66 -8.83 19.55 -2.97
N VAL A 67 -8.16 18.41 -3.04
CA VAL A 67 -7.68 17.84 -4.29
C VAL A 67 -7.92 16.35 -4.36
N TYR A 68 -8.10 15.86 -5.57
CA TYR A 68 -7.82 14.48 -5.93
C TYR A 68 -6.38 14.34 -6.41
N LEU A 69 -5.73 13.24 -6.01
CA LEU A 69 -4.40 12.85 -6.47
C LEU A 69 -4.49 11.52 -7.23
N GLN A 70 -3.78 11.45 -8.36
CA GLN A 70 -3.60 10.23 -9.14
C GLN A 70 -2.13 9.99 -9.38
N THR A 71 -1.55 9.01 -8.70
CA THR A 71 -0.15 8.61 -8.88
C THR A 71 0.04 7.88 -10.21
N LEU A 72 1.20 8.10 -10.84
CA LEU A 72 1.57 7.45 -12.11
C LEU A 72 2.17 6.05 -11.92
N SER A 73 2.70 5.75 -10.73
CA SER A 73 3.38 4.48 -10.44
C SER A 73 2.66 3.72 -9.33
N THR A 74 1.40 3.37 -9.59
CA THR A 74 0.42 2.88 -8.60
C THR A 74 0.94 1.82 -7.65
N ASP A 75 1.75 0.88 -8.14
CA ASP A 75 2.21 -0.23 -7.32
C ASP A 75 3.12 0.23 -6.17
N PHE A 76 3.78 1.39 -6.30
CA PHE A 76 4.69 1.97 -5.28
C PHE A 76 3.97 2.65 -4.13
N HIS A 77 2.64 2.69 -4.20
CA HIS A 77 1.77 3.43 -3.29
C HIS A 77 0.88 2.51 -2.45
N VAL A 78 0.81 1.22 -2.80
CA VAL A 78 0.08 0.18 -2.06
C VAL A 78 0.58 0.11 -0.61
N GLY A 79 -0.34 0.15 0.35
CA GLY A 79 -0.04 0.03 1.78
C GLY A 79 0.68 1.22 2.42
N HIS A 80 0.71 2.40 1.80
CA HIS A 80 1.53 3.52 2.26
C HIS A 80 0.75 4.73 2.82
N PHE A 81 -0.59 4.70 2.83
CA PHE A 81 -1.40 5.88 3.16
C PHE A 81 -2.40 5.65 4.29
N PHE A 82 -2.48 6.52 5.29
CA PHE A 82 -3.61 6.56 6.22
C PHE A 82 -4.26 7.95 6.23
N ILE A 83 -5.54 8.02 6.63
CA ILE A 83 -6.24 9.31 6.79
C ILE A 83 -5.53 10.13 7.86
N GLY A 84 -5.20 11.37 7.52
CA GLY A 84 -4.44 12.28 8.38
C GLY A 84 -2.92 12.26 8.15
N GLN A 85 -2.41 11.38 7.28
CA GLN A 85 -0.99 11.33 6.93
C GLN A 85 -0.53 12.62 6.24
N ASP A 86 0.58 13.16 6.71
CA ASP A 86 1.21 14.34 6.14
C ASP A 86 2.08 14.00 4.92
N PHE A 87 2.12 14.91 3.97
CA PHE A 87 3.00 14.87 2.80
C PHE A 87 3.39 16.28 2.36
N GLU A 88 4.36 16.37 1.45
CA GLU A 88 4.79 17.64 0.86
C GLU A 88 4.58 17.64 -0.65
N ILE A 89 4.39 18.83 -1.22
CA ILE A 89 4.51 19.04 -2.66
C ILE A 89 5.80 19.80 -2.93
N LYS A 90 6.62 19.29 -3.85
CA LYS A 90 7.93 19.85 -4.17
C LYS A 90 8.07 20.29 -5.62
N GLU A 91 8.91 21.28 -5.83
CA GLU A 91 9.45 21.68 -7.13
C GLU A 91 10.98 21.52 -7.07
N GLY A 92 11.46 20.35 -7.49
CA GLY A 92 12.86 19.98 -7.31
C GLY A 92 13.22 19.88 -5.82
N ALA A 93 14.21 20.66 -5.36
CA ALA A 93 14.63 20.64 -3.97
C ALA A 93 13.67 21.40 -3.02
N ARG A 94 12.85 22.31 -3.56
CA ARG A 94 12.02 23.24 -2.77
C ARG A 94 10.65 22.66 -2.45
N THR A 95 10.24 22.72 -1.19
CA THR A 95 8.86 22.42 -0.77
C THR A 95 7.97 23.64 -1.01
N VAL A 96 6.89 23.47 -1.78
CA VAL A 96 5.97 24.54 -2.19
C VAL A 96 4.59 24.41 -1.57
N ALA A 97 4.25 23.25 -1.02
CA ALA A 97 3.00 23.04 -0.29
C ALA A 97 3.16 21.93 0.75
N LYS A 98 2.28 21.94 1.75
CA LYS A 98 2.11 20.86 2.71
C LYS A 98 0.69 20.31 2.59
N GLY A 99 0.53 19.00 2.65
CA GLY A 99 -0.76 18.38 2.51
C GLY A 99 -1.03 17.31 3.55
N LYS A 100 -2.31 16.98 3.68
CA LYS A 100 -2.82 15.94 4.57
C LYS A 100 -3.85 15.09 3.83
N ILE A 101 -3.68 13.76 3.86
CA ILE A 101 -4.63 12.82 3.25
C ILE A 101 -5.97 12.90 4.00
N THR A 102 -7.06 13.09 3.28
CA THR A 102 -8.43 13.16 3.84
C THR A 102 -9.24 11.92 3.52
N SER A 103 -8.98 11.25 2.40
CA SER A 103 -9.63 10.01 2.01
C SER A 103 -8.73 9.14 1.13
N ILE A 104 -8.95 7.82 1.18
CA ILE A 104 -8.23 6.82 0.37
C ILE A 104 -9.26 6.15 -0.52
N ILE A 105 -9.25 6.51 -1.81
CA ILE A 105 -10.23 6.06 -2.79
C ILE A 105 -9.84 4.69 -3.33
N ARG A 106 -8.55 4.50 -3.64
CA ARG A 106 -8.00 3.21 -4.05
C ARG A 106 -7.64 2.40 -2.79
N THR A 107 -8.49 1.44 -2.44
CA THR A 107 -8.45 0.77 -1.11
C THR A 107 -7.15 0.04 -0.80
N ASP A 108 -6.42 -0.47 -1.80
CA ASP A 108 -5.12 -1.12 -1.61
C ASP A 108 -3.98 -0.14 -1.25
N PHE A 109 -4.20 1.17 -1.29
CA PHE A 109 -3.24 2.18 -0.80
C PHE A 109 -3.24 2.33 0.72
N ASN A 110 -4.28 1.81 1.40
CA ASN A 110 -4.44 1.99 2.83
C ASN A 110 -3.30 1.34 3.63
N TYR A 111 -2.62 2.13 4.44
CA TYR A 111 -1.60 1.72 5.39
C TYR A 111 -2.26 0.82 6.41
N TRP A 112 -1.55 -0.24 6.72
CA TRP A 112 -1.87 -1.07 7.85
C TRP A 112 -0.57 -1.67 8.38
N ASP A 113 -0.58 -1.97 9.66
CA ASP A 113 0.38 -2.87 10.26
C ASP A 113 -0.38 -4.00 10.97
N GLY A 114 0.28 -5.14 11.16
CA GLY A 114 -0.34 -6.29 11.83
C GLY A 114 -0.90 -5.96 13.22
N SER A 115 -0.28 -5.02 13.93
CA SER A 115 -0.62 -4.68 15.32
C SER A 115 -1.87 -3.78 15.46
N THR A 116 -2.17 -2.99 14.44
CA THR A 116 -3.32 -2.07 14.39
C THR A 116 -4.56 -2.77 13.85
N PHE A 117 -4.40 -3.82 13.05
CA PHE A 117 -5.51 -4.61 12.52
C PHE A 117 -6.46 -5.11 13.62
N LEU A 118 -5.93 -5.83 14.61
CA LEU A 118 -6.75 -6.39 15.71
C LEU A 118 -7.45 -5.32 16.55
N LYS A 119 -6.90 -4.11 16.63
CA LYS A 119 -7.53 -2.98 17.32
C LYS A 119 -8.65 -2.35 16.50
N SER A 120 -8.56 -2.45 15.17
CA SER A 120 -9.48 -1.81 14.22
C SER A 120 -10.68 -2.67 13.82
N ILE A 121 -10.58 -4.00 13.96
CA ILE A 121 -11.64 -4.92 13.53
C ILE A 121 -12.83 -4.89 14.50
N ASP A 122 -14.04 -5.07 13.97
CA ASP A 122 -15.27 -5.14 14.78
C ASP A 122 -15.13 -6.27 15.82
N LYS A 123 -15.46 -5.97 17.08
CA LYS A 123 -15.36 -6.90 18.22
C LYS A 123 -16.21 -8.16 18.06
N ASN A 124 -17.22 -8.12 17.20
CA ASN A 124 -18.07 -9.27 16.89
C ASN A 124 -17.39 -10.28 15.95
N ILE A 125 -16.37 -9.85 15.20
CA ILE A 125 -15.61 -10.72 14.31
C ILE A 125 -14.58 -11.47 15.15
N LYS A 126 -14.70 -12.80 15.17
CA LYS A 126 -13.84 -13.68 15.96
C LYS A 126 -12.70 -14.26 15.10
N PRO A 127 -11.56 -14.63 15.71
CA PRO A 127 -10.54 -15.37 14.98
C PRO A 127 -11.09 -16.74 14.55
N TYR A 128 -10.61 -17.25 13.41
CA TYR A 128 -10.73 -18.67 13.09
C TYR A 128 -10.22 -19.54 14.26
N SER A 129 -11.09 -20.41 14.79
CA SER A 129 -10.76 -21.26 15.94
C SER A 129 -10.94 -22.76 15.68
N ASP A 130 -11.59 -23.14 14.58
CA ASP A 130 -11.74 -24.55 14.19
C ASP A 130 -10.56 -24.99 13.30
N ILE A 131 -9.88 -26.06 13.73
CA ILE A 131 -8.72 -26.61 13.04
C ILE A 131 -9.10 -27.25 11.70
N ASN A 132 -10.34 -27.74 11.56
CA ASN A 132 -10.83 -28.38 10.34
C ASN A 132 -11.10 -27.36 9.24
N ASP A 133 -11.65 -26.19 9.59
CA ASP A 133 -11.90 -25.09 8.64
C ASP A 133 -10.58 -24.47 8.15
N LEU A 134 -9.59 -24.35 9.04
CA LEU A 134 -8.25 -23.88 8.69
C LEU A 134 -7.50 -24.86 7.78
N LEU A 135 -7.86 -26.15 7.80
CA LEU A 135 -7.22 -27.17 6.99
C LEU A 135 -7.61 -27.04 5.52
N GLY A 136 -8.88 -26.76 5.22
CA GLY A 136 -9.34 -26.47 3.86
C GLY A 136 -8.67 -25.21 3.29
N PHE A 137 -8.73 -24.11 4.05
CA PHE A 137 -8.02 -22.87 3.69
C PHE A 137 -6.54 -23.13 3.44
N ARG A 138 -5.87 -23.88 4.32
CA ARG A 138 -4.45 -24.21 4.17
C ARG A 138 -4.17 -24.94 2.86
N ILE A 139 -4.97 -25.96 2.52
CA ILE A 139 -4.77 -26.74 1.29
C ILE A 139 -4.88 -25.84 0.06
N ASP A 140 -5.93 -25.03 -0.01
CA ASP A 140 -6.12 -24.11 -1.12
C ASP A 140 -5.00 -23.07 -1.18
N PHE A 141 -4.60 -22.54 -0.02
CA PHE A 141 -3.51 -21.57 0.10
C PHE A 141 -2.16 -22.14 -0.31
N GLU A 142 -1.86 -23.38 0.09
CA GLU A 142 -0.67 -24.10 -0.32
C GLU A 142 -0.66 -24.30 -1.83
N HIS A 143 -1.77 -24.74 -2.40
CA HIS A 143 -1.94 -24.90 -3.84
C HIS A 143 -1.62 -23.60 -4.59
N TRP A 144 -2.29 -22.49 -4.27
CA TRP A 144 -2.07 -21.20 -4.96
C TRP A 144 -0.65 -20.67 -4.80
N LEU A 145 -0.06 -20.80 -3.60
CA LEU A 145 1.32 -20.38 -3.36
C LEU A 145 2.29 -21.16 -4.25
N THR A 146 2.08 -22.47 -4.41
CA THR A 146 2.91 -23.30 -5.29
C THR A 146 2.67 -23.04 -6.78
N GLU A 147 1.43 -22.72 -7.18
CA GLU A 147 1.10 -22.38 -8.57
C GLU A 147 1.80 -21.09 -9.06
N THR A 148 2.20 -20.20 -8.16
CA THR A 148 2.97 -19.01 -8.55
C THR A 148 4.26 -19.37 -9.30
N GLY A 149 4.84 -20.56 -9.06
CA GLY A 149 6.12 -20.97 -9.60
C GLY A 149 7.31 -20.12 -9.09
N LEU A 150 7.10 -19.28 -8.07
CA LEU A 150 8.11 -18.38 -7.53
C LEU A 150 8.76 -18.90 -6.24
N ILE A 151 8.06 -19.77 -5.51
CA ILE A 151 8.47 -20.26 -4.19
C ILE A 151 8.45 -21.79 -4.12
N LYS A 152 9.30 -22.34 -3.25
CA LYS A 152 9.44 -23.78 -2.96
C LYS A 152 9.59 -24.03 -1.46
N ASN A 153 9.50 -25.29 -1.07
CA ASN A 153 9.61 -25.76 0.32
C ASN A 153 8.65 -25.01 1.24
N VAL A 154 7.36 -25.01 0.88
CA VAL A 154 6.32 -24.33 1.65
C VAL A 154 6.01 -25.16 2.90
N GLU A 155 6.21 -24.58 4.07
CA GLU A 155 5.95 -25.18 5.38
C GLU A 155 4.95 -24.32 6.14
N PHE A 156 3.93 -24.93 6.74
CA PHE A 156 2.87 -24.25 7.50
C PHE A 156 2.95 -24.60 8.98
N ASP A 157 2.94 -23.56 9.83
CA ASP A 157 2.83 -23.65 11.28
C ASP A 157 1.59 -22.88 11.74
N MET A 158 0.67 -23.56 12.43
CA MET A 158 -0.48 -22.91 13.06
C MET A 158 -0.11 -22.52 14.49
N THR A 159 -0.07 -21.22 14.79
CA THR A 159 0.52 -20.74 16.05
C THR A 159 -0.50 -20.64 17.19
N GLY A 160 -1.80 -20.54 16.86
CA GLY A 160 -2.87 -20.22 17.81
C GLY A 160 -2.88 -18.78 18.33
N ASN A 161 -1.92 -17.94 17.93
CA ASN A 161 -1.88 -16.52 18.29
C ASN A 161 -2.75 -15.71 17.29
N PRO A 162 -3.78 -14.96 17.74
CA PRO A 162 -4.60 -14.11 16.88
C PRO A 162 -3.82 -13.05 16.09
N GLU A 163 -2.63 -12.64 16.52
CA GLU A 163 -1.75 -11.71 15.78
C GLU A 163 -1.04 -12.36 14.60
N CYS A 164 -0.85 -13.68 14.61
CA CYS A 164 -0.21 -14.43 13.53
C CYS A 164 -0.65 -15.89 13.58
N MET A 165 -1.89 -16.17 13.19
CA MET A 165 -2.49 -17.50 13.37
C MET A 165 -1.86 -18.55 12.45
N MET A 166 -1.46 -18.13 11.25
CA MET A 166 -0.82 -18.96 10.24
C MET A 166 0.56 -18.41 9.89
N LEU A 167 1.58 -19.21 10.15
CA LEU A 167 2.95 -18.91 9.74
C LEU A 167 3.33 -19.82 8.58
N VAL A 168 3.70 -19.21 7.46
CA VAL A 168 4.19 -19.91 6.27
C VAL A 168 5.67 -19.60 6.10
N LYS A 169 6.48 -20.63 5.93
CA LYS A 169 7.90 -20.50 5.61
C LYS A 169 8.14 -21.09 4.23
N CYS A 170 8.81 -20.34 3.36
CA CYS A 170 9.18 -20.83 2.04
C CYS A 170 10.49 -20.21 1.55
N LYS A 171 11.00 -20.71 0.43
CA LYS A 171 12.21 -20.23 -0.23
C LYS A 171 11.92 -19.78 -1.64
N LEU A 172 12.60 -18.74 -2.13
CA LEU A 172 12.55 -18.38 -3.54
C LEU A 172 13.12 -19.50 -4.43
N ILE A 173 12.49 -19.70 -5.58
CA ILE A 173 13.02 -20.57 -6.63
C ILE A 173 14.19 -19.88 -7.32
N ASP A 174 14.00 -18.64 -7.78
CA ASP A 174 15.03 -17.78 -8.35
C ASP A 174 15.41 -16.66 -7.38
N LYS A 175 16.69 -16.62 -6.99
CA LYS A 175 17.25 -15.62 -6.06
C LYS A 175 17.43 -14.24 -6.68
N ASN A 176 17.38 -14.14 -8.00
CA ASN A 176 17.51 -12.87 -8.71
C ASN A 176 16.20 -12.07 -8.72
N LEU A 177 15.07 -12.74 -8.44
CA LEU A 177 13.77 -12.09 -8.36
C LEU A 177 13.74 -11.08 -7.23
N GLN A 178 13.19 -9.91 -7.53
CA GLN A 178 13.05 -8.87 -6.54
C GLN A 178 11.99 -9.27 -5.52
N PRO A 179 12.26 -9.17 -4.21
CA PRO A 179 11.30 -9.51 -3.15
C PRO A 179 9.89 -8.95 -3.37
N ARG A 180 9.81 -7.74 -3.93
CA ARG A 180 8.55 -7.07 -4.19
C ARG A 180 7.78 -7.62 -5.39
N GLU A 181 8.47 -8.07 -6.45
CA GLU A 181 7.85 -8.74 -7.59
C GLU A 181 7.17 -10.03 -7.13
N VAL A 182 7.87 -10.80 -6.29
CA VAL A 182 7.33 -12.02 -5.68
C VAL A 182 6.15 -11.70 -4.77
N ALA A 183 6.27 -10.67 -3.94
CA ALA A 183 5.18 -10.22 -3.07
C ALA A 183 3.93 -9.82 -3.87
N CYS A 184 4.08 -9.00 -4.91
CA CYS A 184 2.98 -8.59 -5.78
C CYS A 184 2.28 -9.81 -6.38
N ARG A 185 3.03 -10.81 -6.87
CA ARG A 185 2.43 -12.00 -7.47
C ARG A 185 1.69 -12.89 -6.46
N ILE A 186 2.26 -13.06 -5.26
CA ILE A 186 1.57 -13.76 -4.16
C ILE A 186 0.27 -13.04 -3.82
N ILE A 187 0.30 -11.71 -3.72
CA ILE A 187 -0.87 -10.89 -3.42
C ILE A 187 -1.90 -11.00 -4.57
N GLU A 188 -1.48 -10.97 -5.83
CA GLU A 188 -2.38 -11.14 -6.99
C GLU A 188 -3.10 -12.48 -6.96
N CYS A 189 -2.38 -13.59 -6.73
CA CYS A 189 -2.98 -14.91 -6.58
C CYS A 189 -3.98 -14.95 -5.42
N TRP A 190 -3.68 -14.29 -4.29
CA TRP A 190 -4.67 -14.14 -3.22
C TRP A 190 -5.89 -13.32 -3.65
N LYS A 191 -5.72 -12.24 -4.40
CA LYS A 191 -6.84 -11.43 -4.87
C LYS A 191 -7.74 -12.18 -5.86
N THR A 192 -7.19 -13.03 -6.72
CA THR A 192 -7.97 -13.70 -7.77
C THR A 192 -8.57 -15.01 -7.31
N GLU A 193 -7.80 -15.83 -6.60
CA GLU A 193 -8.19 -17.21 -6.28
C GLU A 193 -8.86 -17.33 -4.91
N LEU A 194 -8.45 -16.50 -3.95
CA LEU A 194 -8.94 -16.52 -2.57
C LEU A 194 -10.21 -15.68 -2.39
N ALA A 195 -10.38 -14.63 -3.22
CA ALA A 195 -11.52 -13.74 -3.17
C ALA A 195 -12.63 -14.16 -4.14
N THR A 196 -13.07 -15.42 -4.08
CA THR A 196 -14.43 -15.73 -4.55
C THR A 196 -15.42 -15.23 -3.48
N SER A 197 -15.92 -14.00 -3.72
CA SER A 197 -16.97 -13.27 -2.98
C SER A 197 -16.62 -12.67 -1.59
N ASN A 198 -16.58 -11.33 -1.51
CA ASN A 198 -16.69 -10.48 -0.30
C ASN A 198 -15.57 -10.44 0.75
N HIS A 199 -14.39 -11.04 0.53
CA HIS A 199 -13.33 -11.05 1.56
C HIS A 199 -12.47 -9.77 1.54
N LEU A 200 -12.28 -9.16 2.71
CA LEU A 200 -11.36 -8.03 2.89
C LEU A 200 -9.97 -8.56 3.23
N TYR A 201 -8.91 -7.95 2.69
CA TYR A 201 -7.54 -8.36 2.97
C TYR A 201 -6.61 -7.16 3.19
N LYS A 202 -5.51 -7.42 3.89
CA LYS A 202 -4.45 -6.47 4.20
C LYS A 202 -3.11 -7.22 4.10
N VAL A 203 -2.11 -6.66 3.39
CA VAL A 203 -0.76 -7.26 3.22
C VAL A 203 0.35 -6.22 3.43
N GLU A 204 1.32 -6.53 4.29
CA GLU A 204 2.41 -5.65 4.71
C GLU A 204 3.70 -6.40 4.44
N MET A 205 4.63 -5.78 3.72
CA MET A 205 5.90 -6.39 3.39
C MET A 205 7.04 -5.75 4.18
N ASN A 206 7.73 -6.56 4.96
CA ASN A 206 8.93 -6.18 5.70
C ASN A 206 10.15 -6.91 5.16
N THR A 207 11.21 -6.20 4.77
CA THR A 207 12.46 -6.80 4.28
C THR A 207 13.52 -6.81 5.39
N GLN A 208 14.29 -7.90 5.46
CA GLN A 208 15.49 -8.02 6.28
C GLN A 208 16.69 -8.19 5.36
N SER A 209 17.60 -7.22 5.40
CA SER A 209 18.83 -7.21 4.59
C SER A 209 20.05 -7.44 5.47
N SER A 210 21.08 -8.08 4.94
CA SER A 210 22.40 -8.15 5.57
C SER A 210 23.42 -7.33 4.78
N SER A 211 24.37 -6.74 5.50
CA SER A 211 25.50 -6.04 4.91
C SER A 211 26.69 -6.99 4.79
N LYS A 212 26.74 -7.76 3.70
CA LYS A 212 27.99 -8.41 3.27
C LYS A 212 28.43 -7.78 1.96
N THR A 213 29.54 -7.03 2.01
CA THR A 213 30.25 -6.41 0.86
C THR A 213 29.45 -5.41 0.02
N ASN A 214 29.45 -4.11 0.39
CA ASN A 214 29.04 -2.91 -0.40
C ASN A 214 27.78 -2.98 -1.32
N GLN A 215 26.97 -4.02 -1.24
CA GLN A 215 25.68 -4.20 -1.90
C GLN A 215 24.71 -4.71 -0.84
N LEU A 216 23.60 -3.99 -0.62
CA LEU A 216 22.51 -4.49 0.23
C LEU A 216 21.85 -5.66 -0.48
N GLN A 217 21.99 -6.87 0.07
CA GLN A 217 21.23 -8.03 -0.38
C GLN A 217 20.13 -8.34 0.65
N VAL A 218 18.88 -8.45 0.17
CA VAL A 218 17.75 -8.83 1.01
C VAL A 218 17.85 -10.34 1.26
N GLU A 219 18.08 -10.78 2.50
CA GLU A 219 18.17 -12.23 2.79
C GLU A 219 16.78 -12.87 2.94
N LYS A 220 15.82 -12.07 3.38
CA LYS A 220 14.47 -12.51 3.74
C LYS A 220 13.49 -11.36 3.59
N PHE A 221 12.27 -11.67 3.18
CA PHE A 221 11.14 -10.78 3.38
C PHE A 221 9.99 -11.49 4.07
N VAL A 222 9.17 -10.72 4.76
CA VAL A 222 8.00 -11.20 5.49
C VAL A 222 6.79 -10.47 4.95
N LEU A 223 5.80 -11.22 4.47
CA LEU A 223 4.47 -10.72 4.16
C LEU A 223 3.58 -11.00 5.36
N THR A 224 3.31 -10.00 6.19
CA THR A 224 2.21 -10.09 7.16
C THR A 224 0.91 -9.95 6.38
N PHE A 225 -0.11 -10.73 6.72
CA PHE A 225 -1.42 -10.60 6.12
C PHE A 225 -2.54 -10.76 7.14
N ALA A 226 -3.69 -10.18 6.81
CA ALA A 226 -4.95 -10.44 7.47
C ALA A 226 -6.05 -10.55 6.42
N THR A 227 -6.96 -11.51 6.58
CA THR A 227 -8.17 -11.65 5.75
C THR A 227 -9.40 -11.83 6.66
N TRP A 228 -10.52 -11.21 6.32
CA TRP A 228 -11.73 -11.31 7.12
C TRP A 228 -13.04 -11.12 6.35
N HIS A 229 -14.08 -11.73 6.90
CA HIS A 229 -15.48 -11.47 6.60
C HIS A 229 -16.29 -11.48 7.92
N SER A 230 -16.96 -12.59 8.24
CA SER A 230 -17.62 -12.83 9.54
C SER A 230 -16.66 -13.33 10.62
N ILE A 231 -15.49 -13.82 10.20
CA ILE A 231 -14.36 -14.28 11.01
C ILE A 231 -13.07 -13.79 10.36
N PHE A 232 -11.98 -13.74 11.12
CA PHE A 232 -10.67 -13.27 10.61
C PHE A 232 -9.58 -14.33 10.74
N LEU A 233 -8.63 -14.28 9.81
CA LEU A 233 -7.38 -15.03 9.82
C LEU A 233 -6.22 -14.04 9.66
N THR A 234 -5.22 -14.15 10.54
CA THR A 234 -3.94 -13.43 10.40
C THR A 234 -2.82 -14.41 10.10
N GLY A 235 -1.77 -13.92 9.46
CA GLY A 235 -0.60 -14.75 9.23
C GLY A 235 0.60 -14.00 8.72
N GLN A 236 1.70 -14.75 8.56
CA GLN A 236 2.93 -14.26 8.00
C GLN A 236 3.48 -15.26 7.00
N ILE A 237 3.90 -14.80 5.82
CA ILE A 237 4.74 -15.56 4.92
C ILE A 237 6.17 -15.08 5.04
N ILE A 238 7.04 -15.93 5.53
CA ILE A 238 8.48 -15.73 5.58
C ILE A 238 9.08 -16.34 4.32
N VAL A 239 9.55 -15.49 3.41
CA VAL A 239 10.22 -15.91 2.18
C VAL A 239 11.71 -15.64 2.33
N ARG A 240 12.52 -16.71 2.25
CA ARG A 240 13.98 -16.62 2.27
C ARG A 240 14.55 -16.66 0.85
N GLN A 241 15.57 -15.83 0.58
CA GLN A 241 16.30 -15.87 -0.69
C GLN A 241 17.27 -17.05 -0.76
#